data_AF-F5VZP9-F1
#
_entry.id   AF-F5VZP9-F1
#
_cell.length_a   1.000
_cell.length_b   1.000
_cell.length_c   1.000
_cell.angle_alpha   90.00
_cell.angle_beta   90.00
_cell.angle_gamma   90.00
#
_symmetry.space_group_name_H-M   'P 1'
#
loop_
_entity.id
_entity.type
_entity.pdbx_description
1 polymer ?
#
loop_
_entity_poly.entity_id
_entity_poly.type
_entity_poly.pdbx_seq_one_letter_code
_entity_poly.pdbx_strand_id
1 'polypeptide(L)' 'MDFEKIEQAYTYLLENVQIIQNDLATSFYDALIEQNGIYLDGQTNLEQVKKITWP' A
#
# COMPACT_ATOMS: atom_id res chain seq x y z
N MET A 1 -21.85 3.63 3.64
CA MET A 1 -20.64 3.40 2.83
C MET A 1 -20.07 4.76 2.51
N ASP A 2 -18.83 5.00 2.91
CA ASP A 2 -18.19 6.31 2.77
C ASP A 2 -17.28 6.24 1.55
N PHE A 3 -17.73 6.80 0.42
CA PHE A 3 -17.06 6.67 -0.86
C PHE A 3 -15.68 7.33 -0.87
N GLU A 4 -15.54 8.45 -0.18
CA GLU A 4 -14.27 9.17 -0.04
C GLU A 4 -13.22 8.31 0.65
N LYS A 5 -13.62 7.60 1.72
CA LYS A 5 -12.73 6.65 2.41
C LYS A 5 -12.36 5.44 1.55
N ILE A 6 -13.27 4.98 0.68
CA ILE A 6 -12.99 3.88 -0.24
C ILE A 6 -11.99 4.31 -1.30
N GLU A 7 -12.19 5.48 -1.89
CA GLU A 7 -11.26 6.06 -2.87
C GLU A 7 -9.87 6.26 -2.25
N GLN A 8 -9.82 6.84 -1.04
CA GLN A 8 -8.57 7.03 -0.32
C GLN A 8 -7.84 5.71 -0.05
N ALA A 9 -8.55 4.67 0.40
CA ALA A 9 -7.97 3.35 0.62
C ALA A 9 -7.45 2.72 -0.68
N TYR A 10 -8.15 2.91 -1.79
CA TYR A 10 -7.71 2.46 -3.11
C TYR A 10 -6.44 3.17 -3.57
N THR A 11 -6.35 4.48 -3.38
CA THR A 11 -5.13 5.24 -3.69
C THR A 11 -3.94 4.72 -2.90
N TYR A 12 -4.08 4.56 -1.58
CA TYR A 12 -2.99 4.02 -0.75
C TYR A 12 -2.61 2.59 -1.12
N LEU A 13 -3.57 1.75 -1.50
CA LEU A 13 -3.27 0.42 -2.01
C LEU A 13 -2.36 0.51 -3.23
N LEU A 14 -2.76 1.27 -4.25
CA LEU A 14 -2.03 1.38 -5.52
C LEU A 14 -0.64 2.00 -5.37
N GLU A 15 -0.51 3.04 -4.54
CA GLU A 15 0.78 3.66 -4.24
C GLU A 15 1.75 2.67 -3.60
N ASN A 16 1.28 1.88 -2.63
CA ASN A 16 2.11 0.87 -1.97
C ASN A 16 2.53 -0.25 -2.94
N VAL A 17 1.61 -0.74 -3.79
CA VAL A 17 1.98 -1.71 -4.84
C VAL A 17 3.06 -1.15 -5.74
N GLN A 18 2.94 0.10 -6.16
CA GLN A 18 3.91 0.70 -7.07
C GLN A 18 5.30 0.88 -6.45
N ILE A 19 5.38 1.23 -5.17
CA ILE A 19 6.64 1.29 -4.43
C ILE A 19 7.30 -0.10 -4.41
N ILE A 20 6.57 -1.14 -4.00
CA ILE A 20 7.08 -2.52 -3.92
C ILE A 20 7.47 -3.04 -5.31
N GLN A 21 6.65 -2.74 -6.32
CA GLN A 21 6.91 -3.13 -7.71
C GLN A 21 8.25 -2.57 -8.20
N ASN A 22 8.52 -1.29 -7.92
CA ASN A 22 9.75 -0.64 -8.31
C ASN A 22 10.96 -1.15 -7.51
N ASP A 23 10.81 -1.28 -6.19
CA ASP A 23 11.88 -1.70 -5.29
C ASP A 23 12.34 -3.14 -5.57
N LEU A 24 11.40 -4.03 -5.89
CA LEU A 24 11.66 -5.44 -6.20
C LEU A 24 11.81 -5.72 -7.70
N ALA A 25 11.64 -4.72 -8.56
CA ALA A 25 11.60 -4.86 -10.02
C ALA A 25 10.70 -6.01 -10.50
N THR A 26 9.50 -6.13 -9.90
CA THR A 26 8.58 -7.24 -10.12
C THR A 26 7.31 -6.81 -10.87
N SER A 27 6.41 -7.76 -11.17
CA SER A 27 5.13 -7.45 -11.79
C SER A 27 4.14 -6.85 -10.77
N PHE A 28 3.14 -6.11 -11.25
CA PHE A 28 2.10 -5.52 -10.39
C PHE A 28 1.42 -6.54 -9.46
N TYR A 29 1.08 -7.72 -9.98
CA TYR A 29 0.36 -8.74 -9.20
C TYR A 29 1.25 -9.40 -8.15
N ASP A 30 2.53 -9.59 -8.46
CA ASP A 30 3.50 -10.09 -7.49
C ASP A 30 3.69 -9.06 -6.37
N ALA A 31 3.86 -7.78 -6.71
CA ALA A 31 3.97 -6.69 -5.73
C ALA A 31 2.71 -6.55 -4.85
N LEU A 32 1.52 -6.79 -5.38
CA LEU A 32 0.28 -6.82 -4.60
C LEU A 32 0.23 -7.99 -3.61
N ILE A 33 0.74 -9.17 -3.99
CA ILE A 33 0.87 -10.32 -3.08
C ILE A 33 1.89 -10.02 -1.98
N GLU A 34 3.03 -9.43 -2.34
CA GLU A 34 4.05 -9.00 -1.38
C GLU A 34 3.50 -7.97 -0.38
N GLN A 35 2.73 -6.98 -0.85
CA GLN A 35 2.05 -6.02 0.02
C GLN A 35 1.13 -6.72 1.03
N ASN A 36 0.36 -7.73 0.59
CA ASN A 36 -0.51 -8.51 1.48
C ASN A 36 0.32 -9.32 2.49
N GLY A 37 1.46 -9.88 2.09
CA GLY A 37 2.40 -10.56 2.97
C GLY A 37 2.94 -9.63 4.06
N ILE A 38 3.37 -8.42 3.69
CA ILE A 38 3.85 -7.39 4.61
C ILE A 38 2.79 -7.05 5.67
N TYR A 39 1.52 -6.89 5.27
CA TYR A 39 0.42 -6.66 6.22
C TYR A 39 0.18 -7.82 7.19
N LEU A 40 0.43 -9.07 6.78
CA LEU A 40 0.25 -10.26 7.62
C LEU A 40 1.43 -10.48 8.58
N ASP A 41 2.64 -10.08 8.19
CA ASP A 41 3.86 -10.22 9.01
C ASP A 41 3.89 -9.27 10.22
N GLY A 42 2.96 -8.32 10.31
CA GLY A 42 2.78 -7.45 11.48
C GLY A 42 3.93 -6.46 11.74
N GLN A 43 4.96 -6.46 10.90
CA GLN A 43 6.09 -5.52 10.95
C GLN A 43 5.77 -4.18 10.26
N THR A 44 4.60 -4.04 9.65
CA THR A 44 4.15 -2.79 9.04
C THR A 44 3.94 -1.76 10.13
N ASN A 45 4.90 -0.84 10.27
CA ASN A 45 4.73 0.31 11.13
C ASN A 45 3.66 1.22 10.53
N LEU A 46 2.42 1.11 11.02
CA LEU A 46 1.25 1.86 10.54
C LEU A 46 1.47 3.39 10.58
N GLU A 47 2.42 3.87 11.37
CA GLU A 47 2.85 5.27 11.43
C GLU A 47 3.56 5.74 10.14
N GLN A 48 4.23 4.85 9.39
CA GLN A 48 4.80 5.20 8.07
C GLN A 48 3.72 5.30 6.99
N VAL A 49 2.66 4.48 7.07
CA VAL A 49 1.53 4.51 6.15
C VAL A 49 0.66 5.77 6.36
N LYS A 50 0.57 6.28 7.60
CA LYS A 50 -0.18 7.49 7.93
C LYS A 50 0.56 8.81 7.70
N LYS A 51 1.86 8.79 7.43
CA LYS A 51 2.69 10.01 7.27
C LYS A 51 2.61 10.67 5.90
N ILE A 52 1.85 10.11 4.97
CA ILE A 52 1.44 10.85 3.76
C ILE A 52 0.31 11.80 4.18
N THR A 53 0.68 12.85 4.91
CA THR A 53 -0.16 14.05 5.03
C THR A 53 -0.07 14.77 3.69
N TRP A 54 -1.15 14.70 2.92
CA TRP A 54 -1.37 15.65 1.82
C TRP A 54 -1.43 17.07 2.40
N PRO A 55 -0.96 18.11 1.68
CA PRO A 55 -1.25 19.50 2.03
C PRO A 55 -2.75 19.80 2.05
#